data_AF-A0A933N781-F1
#
_entry.id   AF-A0A933N781-F1
#
_cell.length_a   1.000
_cell.length_b   1.000
_cell.length_c   1.000
_cell.angle_alpha   90.00
_cell.angle_beta   90.00
_cell.angle_gamma   90.00
#
_symmetry.space_group_name_H-M   'P 1'
#
loop_
_entity.id
_entity.type
_entity.pdbx_description
1 polymer ?
#
loop_
_entity_poly.entity_id
_entity_poly.type
_entity_poly.pdbx_seq_one_letter_code
_entity_poly.pdbx_strand_id
1 'polypeptide(L)'
;MCLLRLATVVAFASIACAEGSAPTPPTGTHACTKDSDCDKGRCVESGGEHRCVSLCTEYCDTMVDVCTGASAPYADRGSCDKACGTFPSSGAPGDSSGDSVHCRAFHAQAASSDPRTHCAHASIGGGGVCGDSCEIYCRMIQTACTGANAQYADVGSCLTECATMELGHTQEGDTLSCRLYHLGAALSDPGAHCGHAGADGAGVCGSTCEVYCRRMEGACKQPQTRQYSDLAACLGECAAMPADGSAGDLSGDSVQCRMTHARAALADPAAHCSHAGPTGGAACGSFCDVYCRQAAERCTGADDLFANDSACGPACAAYSDRGAVGSDSGDTVQCRLFHLGAARTDATHCAHAAPDGGGVCQ
;
A
#
# COMPACT_ATOMS: atom_id res chain seq x y z
N MET A 1 26.04 31.30 58.37
CA MET A 1 27.17 31.39 57.43
C MET A 1 26.61 31.28 56.02
N CYS A 2 26.85 32.33 55.26
CA CYS A 2 26.55 32.50 53.84
C CYS A 2 27.42 31.55 52.99
N LEU A 3 26.95 31.19 51.79
CA LEU A 3 27.68 30.69 50.59
C LEU A 3 26.87 29.56 49.93
N LEU A 4 26.66 29.47 48.62
CA LEU A 4 26.74 30.41 47.50
C LEU A 4 26.08 29.64 46.33
N ARG A 5 24.99 30.12 45.74
CA ARG A 5 24.44 29.54 44.50
C ARG A 5 25.25 30.12 43.33
N LEU A 6 26.06 29.30 42.65
CA LEU A 6 26.60 29.65 41.34
C LEU A 6 25.51 29.42 40.29
N ALA A 7 24.95 30.51 39.76
CA ALA A 7 24.21 30.52 38.52
C ALA A 7 25.18 30.90 37.40
N THR A 8 25.52 29.94 36.54
CA THR A 8 26.30 30.20 35.32
C THR A 8 25.35 30.69 34.24
N VAL A 9 25.40 31.99 33.94
CA VAL A 9 24.71 32.60 32.81
C VAL A 9 25.54 32.32 31.55
N VAL A 10 25.02 31.47 30.67
CA VAL A 10 25.57 31.29 29.31
C VAL A 10 24.98 32.39 28.43
N ALA A 11 25.81 33.36 28.04
CA ALA A 11 25.46 34.38 27.07
C ALA A 11 25.43 33.76 25.66
N PHE A 12 24.24 33.66 25.08
CA PHE A 12 24.08 33.37 23.66
C PHE A 12 24.39 34.64 22.84
N ALA A 13 25.56 34.67 22.21
CA ALA A 13 25.84 35.62 21.15
C ALA A 13 24.97 35.27 19.94
N SER A 14 23.96 36.10 19.67
CA SER A 14 23.14 36.00 18.47
C SER A 14 23.99 36.43 17.27
N ILE A 15 24.46 35.47 16.49
CA ILE A 15 25.00 35.72 15.16
C ILE A 15 23.80 35.96 14.25
N ALA A 16 23.60 37.22 13.86
CA ALA A 16 22.67 37.57 12.80
C ALA A 16 23.20 36.97 11.48
N CYS A 17 22.54 35.92 10.99
CA CYS A 17 22.68 35.52 9.60
C CYS A 17 22.11 36.65 8.75
N ALA A 18 22.96 37.26 7.92
CA ALA A 18 22.50 38.13 6.85
C ALA A 18 21.52 37.35 5.98
N GLU A 19 20.31 37.86 5.85
CA GLU A 19 19.31 37.39 4.90
C GLU A 19 19.89 37.57 3.49
N GLY A 20 20.54 36.52 2.98
CA GLY A 20 20.78 36.39 1.56
C GLY A 20 19.43 36.23 0.90
N SER A 21 18.96 37.28 0.25
CA SER A 21 17.74 37.27 -0.57
C SER A 21 17.75 36.03 -1.45
N ALA A 22 16.87 35.07 -1.18
CA ALA A 22 16.60 34.00 -2.13
C ALA A 22 16.19 34.69 -3.45
N PRO A 23 16.77 34.31 -4.61
CA PRO A 23 16.38 34.91 -5.88
C PRO A 23 14.89 34.69 -6.07
N THR A 24 14.14 35.79 -6.18
CA THR A 24 12.73 35.78 -6.59
C THR A 24 12.65 34.99 -7.90
N PRO A 25 11.74 34.00 -8.03
CA PRO A 25 11.54 33.33 -9.32
C PRO A 25 11.21 34.41 -10.35
N PRO A 26 11.86 34.42 -11.52
CA PRO A 26 11.57 35.43 -12.53
C PRO A 26 10.11 35.27 -12.96
N THR A 27 9.28 36.22 -12.56
CA THR A 27 7.87 36.33 -12.98
C THR A 27 7.75 36.93 -14.39
N GLY A 28 8.82 36.93 -15.17
CA GLY A 28 8.87 37.47 -16.52
C GLY A 28 8.88 36.37 -17.57
N THR A 29 8.01 36.49 -18.57
CA THR A 29 8.11 35.74 -19.84
C THR A 29 9.48 35.99 -20.46
N HIS A 30 10.37 35.00 -20.40
CA HIS A 30 11.65 35.07 -21.10
C HIS A 30 11.38 35.02 -22.61
N ALA A 31 11.68 36.12 -23.30
CA ALA A 31 11.65 36.15 -24.76
C ALA A 31 12.70 35.18 -25.31
N CYS A 32 12.36 34.49 -26.39
CA CYS A 32 13.20 33.47 -26.99
C CYS A 32 13.16 33.56 -28.52
N THR A 33 14.11 32.90 -29.18
CA THR A 33 14.12 32.76 -30.64
C THR A 33 14.21 31.30 -31.08
N LYS A 34 14.56 30.40 -30.16
CA LYS A 34 14.69 28.95 -30.36
C LYS A 34 14.57 28.22 -29.02
N ASP A 35 14.27 26.92 -29.06
CA ASP A 35 14.07 26.10 -27.85
C ASP A 35 15.28 26.08 -26.92
N SER A 36 16.51 26.15 -27.46
CA SER A 36 17.73 26.21 -26.64
C SER A 36 17.84 27.47 -25.78
N ASP A 37 17.01 28.49 -26.03
CA ASP A 37 16.96 29.72 -25.23
C ASP A 37 16.11 29.53 -23.95
N CYS A 38 15.37 28.43 -23.84
CA CYS A 38 14.43 28.17 -22.76
C CYS A 38 14.94 27.07 -21.83
N ASP A 39 15.27 27.43 -20.59
CA ASP A 39 15.69 26.45 -19.57
C ASP A 39 14.55 25.46 -19.30
N LYS A 40 14.73 24.22 -19.75
CA LYS A 40 13.74 23.12 -19.65
C LYS A 40 12.39 23.49 -20.25
N GLY A 41 12.39 24.21 -21.38
CA GLY A 41 11.18 24.70 -22.03
C GLY A 41 11.29 24.73 -23.54
N ARG A 42 10.25 25.24 -24.20
CA ARG A 42 10.24 25.50 -25.64
C ARG A 42 9.89 26.93 -25.93
N CYS A 43 10.38 27.40 -27.07
CA CYS A 43 10.08 28.73 -27.55
C CYS A 43 8.79 28.68 -28.38
N VAL A 44 7.71 29.25 -27.85
CA VAL A 44 6.40 29.26 -28.52
C VAL A 44 6.00 30.66 -28.92
N GLU A 45 5.41 30.80 -30.10
CA GLU A 45 4.79 32.04 -30.54
C GLU A 45 3.38 32.14 -29.93
N SER A 46 3.11 33.23 -29.20
CA SER A 46 1.79 33.51 -28.63
C SER A 46 1.49 34.99 -28.78
N GLY A 47 0.54 35.32 -29.66
CA GLY A 47 0.12 36.72 -29.88
C GLY A 47 1.15 37.57 -30.60
N GLY A 48 2.00 36.98 -31.45
CA GLY A 48 3.04 37.68 -32.21
C GLY A 48 4.36 37.87 -31.47
N GLU A 49 4.48 37.34 -30.24
CA GLU A 49 5.71 37.33 -29.45
C GLU A 49 6.15 35.89 -29.14
N HIS A 50 7.46 35.67 -29.17
CA HIS A 50 8.07 34.41 -28.79
C HIS A 50 8.41 34.41 -27.30
N ARG A 51 7.94 33.41 -26.57
CA ARG A 51 8.22 33.26 -25.14
C ARG A 51 8.56 31.83 -24.77
N CYS A 52 9.40 31.69 -23.75
CA CYS A 52 9.66 30.40 -23.13
C CYS A 52 8.44 29.95 -22.34
N VAL A 53 7.92 28.76 -22.67
CA VAL A 53 7.02 28.00 -21.81
C VAL A 53 7.80 26.85 -21.19
N SER A 54 7.60 26.61 -19.90
CA SER A 54 8.25 25.46 -19.25
C SER A 54 7.69 24.16 -19.84
N LEU A 55 8.53 23.14 -19.94
CA LEU A 55 8.10 21.83 -20.40
C LEU A 55 7.01 21.26 -19.51
N CYS A 56 7.04 21.55 -18.21
CA CYS A 56 5.97 21.19 -17.28
C CYS A 56 4.65 21.87 -17.60
N THR A 57 4.66 23.15 -17.97
CA THR A 57 3.46 23.88 -18.37
C THR A 57 2.79 23.18 -19.54
N GLU A 58 3.54 22.92 -20.62
CA GLU A 58 3.01 22.28 -21.82
C GLU A 58 2.56 20.82 -21.58
N TYR A 59 3.39 20.05 -20.89
CA TYR A 59 3.07 18.69 -20.50
C TYR A 59 1.75 18.66 -19.71
N CYS A 60 1.62 19.52 -18.70
CA CYS A 60 0.42 19.54 -17.86
C CYS A 60 -0.80 20.16 -18.55
N ASP A 61 -0.64 21.13 -19.46
CA ASP A 61 -1.72 21.60 -20.33
C ASP A 61 -2.26 20.43 -21.17
N THR A 62 -1.37 19.66 -21.80
CA THR A 62 -1.74 18.52 -22.64
C THR A 62 -2.39 17.41 -21.82
N MET A 63 -1.81 17.08 -20.65
CA MET A 63 -2.33 16.00 -19.81
C MET A 63 -3.74 16.26 -19.30
N VAL A 64 -4.04 17.48 -18.81
CA VAL A 64 -5.37 17.77 -18.28
C VAL A 64 -6.44 17.91 -19.37
N ASP A 65 -6.03 18.22 -20.60
CA ASP A 65 -6.93 18.30 -21.76
C ASP A 65 -7.24 16.91 -22.34
N VAL A 66 -6.21 16.08 -22.51
CA VAL A 66 -6.31 14.79 -23.21
C VAL A 66 -6.69 13.65 -22.27
N CYS A 67 -6.09 13.59 -21.09
CA CYS A 67 -6.24 12.48 -20.15
C CYS A 67 -7.33 12.79 -19.12
N THR A 68 -8.57 12.47 -19.44
CA THR A 68 -9.75 12.75 -18.62
C THR A 68 -10.43 11.46 -18.12
N GLY A 69 -11.38 11.59 -17.18
CA GLY A 69 -12.14 10.47 -16.64
C GLY A 69 -11.25 9.40 -16.00
N ALA A 70 -11.49 8.13 -16.33
CA ALA A 70 -10.71 7.01 -15.79
C ALA A 70 -9.22 7.04 -16.19
N SER A 71 -8.86 7.79 -17.23
CA SER A 71 -7.48 7.94 -17.69
C SER A 71 -6.78 9.18 -17.11
N ALA A 72 -7.46 10.00 -16.30
CA ALA A 72 -6.85 11.15 -15.63
C ALA A 72 -5.84 10.67 -14.57
N PRO A 73 -4.53 10.94 -14.71
CA PRO A 73 -3.55 10.52 -13.71
C PRO A 73 -3.35 11.56 -12.61
N TYR A 74 -3.99 12.72 -12.73
CA TYR A 74 -3.89 13.86 -11.82
C TYR A 74 -5.28 14.34 -11.45
N ALA A 75 -5.46 14.74 -10.19
CA ALA A 75 -6.73 15.29 -9.71
C ALA A 75 -7.04 16.64 -10.36
N ASP A 76 -6.00 17.45 -10.54
CA ASP A 76 -6.10 18.77 -11.15
C ASP A 76 -4.75 19.23 -11.75
N ARG A 77 -4.76 20.38 -12.43
CA ARG A 77 -3.57 20.99 -13.01
C ARG A 77 -2.47 21.26 -11.99
N GLY A 78 -2.80 21.77 -10.80
CA GLY A 78 -1.81 22.06 -9.76
C GLY A 78 -1.09 20.81 -9.28
N SER A 79 -1.81 19.68 -9.14
CA SER A 79 -1.21 18.38 -8.81
C SER A 79 -0.28 17.87 -9.93
N CYS A 80 -0.63 18.11 -11.20
CA CYS A 80 0.25 17.82 -12.33
C CYS A 80 1.53 18.67 -12.29
N ASP A 81 1.42 19.98 -12.10
CA ASP A 81 2.58 20.88 -12.10
C ASP A 81 3.57 20.51 -10.98
N LYS A 82 3.04 20.15 -9.80
CA LYS A 82 3.86 19.66 -8.67
C LYS A 82 4.53 18.34 -8.98
N ALA A 83 3.81 17.37 -9.54
CA ALA A 83 4.38 16.10 -9.97
C ALA A 83 5.48 16.32 -11.01
N CYS A 84 5.24 17.19 -11.99
CA CYS A 84 6.22 17.52 -13.02
C CYS A 84 7.52 18.11 -12.45
N GLY A 85 7.41 18.97 -11.43
CA GLY A 85 8.57 19.50 -10.72
C GLY A 85 9.46 18.42 -10.07
N THR A 86 8.97 17.19 -9.90
CA THR A 86 9.75 16.06 -9.35
C THR A 86 10.40 15.19 -10.41
N PHE A 87 10.02 15.31 -11.68
CA PHE A 87 10.54 14.43 -12.74
C PHE A 87 11.98 14.79 -13.07
N PRO A 88 12.84 13.79 -13.33
CA PRO A 88 14.18 14.06 -13.83
C PRO A 88 14.12 14.86 -15.14
N SER A 89 14.91 15.92 -15.21
CA SER A 89 15.13 16.65 -16.46
C SER A 89 16.17 15.97 -17.36
N SER A 90 16.71 14.83 -16.95
CA SER A 90 17.63 14.01 -17.75
C SER A 90 16.87 13.40 -18.92
N GLY A 91 17.10 13.89 -20.12
CA GLY A 91 16.47 13.42 -21.34
C GLY A 91 16.58 14.45 -22.45
N ALA A 92 16.16 14.08 -23.65
CA ALA A 92 16.11 14.94 -24.82
C ALA A 92 14.68 15.03 -25.36
N PRO A 93 14.32 16.14 -26.05
CA PRO A 93 13.07 16.23 -26.77
C PRO A 93 12.86 15.03 -27.70
N GLY A 94 11.70 14.38 -27.61
CA GLY A 94 11.36 13.21 -28.42
C GLY A 94 11.76 11.87 -27.81
N ASP A 95 12.39 11.84 -26.64
CA ASP A 95 12.56 10.60 -25.87
C ASP A 95 11.19 9.92 -25.71
N SER A 96 11.14 8.62 -25.98
CA SER A 96 9.93 7.78 -25.86
C SER A 96 10.09 6.67 -24.82
N SER A 97 11.18 6.72 -24.06
CA SER A 97 11.46 5.83 -22.94
C SER A 97 12.39 6.53 -21.93
N GLY A 98 12.49 5.97 -20.73
CA GLY A 98 13.34 6.48 -19.65
C GLY A 98 12.61 7.45 -18.69
N ASP A 99 13.07 7.49 -17.44
CA ASP A 99 12.48 8.33 -16.39
C ASP A 99 12.83 9.80 -16.61
N SER A 100 12.04 10.49 -17.44
CA SER A 100 12.22 11.91 -17.73
C SER A 100 10.91 12.63 -18.01
N VAL A 101 10.92 13.95 -17.77
CA VAL A 101 9.82 14.82 -18.19
C VAL A 101 9.65 14.85 -19.72
N HIS A 102 10.73 14.67 -20.49
CA HIS A 102 10.65 14.62 -21.95
C HIS A 102 9.90 13.37 -22.45
N CYS A 103 10.17 12.21 -21.86
CA CYS A 103 9.43 10.99 -22.15
C CYS A 103 7.93 11.14 -21.84
N ARG A 104 7.60 11.74 -20.69
CA ARG A 104 6.20 11.98 -20.31
C ARG A 104 5.52 12.97 -21.25
N ALA A 105 6.21 14.03 -21.67
CA ALA A 105 5.70 14.98 -22.64
C ALA A 105 5.43 14.32 -24.00
N PHE A 106 6.33 13.44 -24.47
CA PHE A 106 6.10 12.64 -25.68
C PHE A 106 4.81 11.82 -25.57
N HIS A 107 4.62 11.09 -24.47
CA HIS A 107 3.42 10.29 -24.28
C HIS A 107 2.16 11.12 -24.05
N ALA A 108 2.24 12.28 -23.40
CA ALA A 108 1.11 13.20 -23.28
C ALA A 108 0.59 13.63 -24.66
N GLN A 109 1.50 13.94 -25.59
CA GLN A 109 1.14 14.28 -26.97
C GLN A 109 0.57 13.06 -27.74
N ALA A 110 1.18 11.89 -27.57
CA ALA A 110 0.70 10.65 -28.21
C ALA A 110 -0.70 10.24 -27.71
N ALA A 111 -1.05 10.58 -26.46
CA ALA A 111 -2.36 10.32 -25.87
C ALA A 111 -3.51 10.97 -26.64
N SER A 112 -3.27 12.04 -27.42
CA SER A 112 -4.32 12.63 -28.27
C SER A 112 -4.88 11.66 -29.30
N SER A 113 -4.11 10.61 -29.65
CA SER A 113 -4.54 9.54 -30.57
C SER A 113 -4.97 8.27 -29.85
N ASP A 114 -4.34 7.92 -28.73
CA ASP A 114 -4.69 6.77 -27.90
C ASP A 114 -4.53 7.08 -26.40
N PRO A 115 -5.56 7.68 -25.77
CA PRO A 115 -5.49 8.05 -24.36
C PRO A 115 -5.30 6.85 -23.44
N ARG A 116 -5.90 5.69 -23.76
CA ARG A 116 -5.87 4.52 -22.89
C ARG A 116 -4.46 4.01 -22.65
N THR A 117 -3.64 3.97 -23.69
CA THR A 117 -2.25 3.51 -23.59
C THR A 117 -1.35 4.61 -23.05
N HIS A 118 -1.42 5.81 -23.64
CA HIS A 118 -0.38 6.80 -23.44
C HIS A 118 -0.57 7.67 -22.20
N CYS A 119 -1.79 7.82 -21.66
CA CYS A 119 -1.98 8.52 -20.38
C CYS A 119 -1.27 7.81 -19.23
N ALA A 120 -1.24 6.46 -19.23
CA ALA A 120 -0.51 5.70 -18.23
C ALA A 120 1.01 5.93 -18.33
N HIS A 121 1.57 5.95 -19.55
CA HIS A 121 3.00 6.21 -19.77
C HIS A 121 3.38 7.66 -19.40
N ALA A 122 2.49 8.59 -19.66
CA ALA A 122 2.66 10.00 -19.33
C ALA A 122 2.38 10.31 -17.86
N SER A 123 1.85 9.37 -17.08
CA SER A 123 1.50 9.56 -15.67
C SER A 123 2.72 9.76 -14.76
N ILE A 124 2.46 10.08 -13.49
CA ILE A 124 3.48 10.23 -12.45
C ILE A 124 4.37 8.99 -12.31
N GLY A 125 3.80 7.79 -12.46
CA GLY A 125 4.53 6.52 -12.37
C GLY A 125 5.14 6.03 -13.68
N GLY A 126 5.01 6.77 -14.79
CA GLY A 126 5.66 6.47 -16.07
C GLY A 126 5.14 5.22 -16.82
N GLY A 127 4.18 4.48 -16.24
CA GLY A 127 3.56 3.29 -16.85
C GLY A 127 4.53 2.19 -17.27
N GLY A 128 5.73 2.11 -16.66
CA GLY A 128 6.80 1.20 -17.06
C GLY A 128 7.57 1.59 -18.33
N VAL A 129 7.14 2.66 -19.03
CA VAL A 129 7.79 3.12 -20.27
C VAL A 129 8.71 4.30 -20.00
N CYS A 130 8.21 5.29 -19.28
CA CYS A 130 9.01 6.42 -18.82
C CYS A 130 9.59 6.14 -17.43
N GLY A 131 10.26 5.00 -17.27
CA GLY A 131 10.87 4.53 -16.02
C GLY A 131 10.10 3.39 -15.34
N ASP A 132 10.76 2.74 -14.38
CA ASP A 132 10.15 1.69 -13.57
C ASP A 132 9.15 2.28 -12.57
N SER A 133 7.90 1.80 -12.62
CA SER A 133 6.83 2.38 -11.81
C SER A 133 7.02 2.17 -10.31
N CYS A 134 7.66 1.08 -9.88
CA CYS A 134 7.94 0.84 -8.47
C CYS A 134 9.09 1.70 -7.95
N GLU A 135 10.17 1.85 -8.72
CA GLU A 135 11.26 2.76 -8.38
C GLU A 135 10.78 4.21 -8.27
N ILE A 136 9.97 4.66 -9.24
CA ILE A 136 9.39 6.00 -9.22
C ILE A 136 8.46 6.17 -8.02
N TYR A 137 7.51 5.25 -7.83
CA TYR A 137 6.58 5.27 -6.68
C TYR A 137 7.33 5.35 -5.35
N CYS A 138 8.31 4.47 -5.14
CA CYS A 138 9.01 4.37 -3.87
C CYS A 138 9.91 5.57 -3.59
N ARG A 139 10.56 6.15 -4.61
CA ARG A 139 11.28 7.41 -4.48
C ARG A 139 10.35 8.56 -4.10
N MET A 140 9.21 8.65 -4.78
CA MET A 140 8.28 9.77 -4.62
C MET A 140 7.51 9.70 -3.30
N ILE A 141 7.06 8.52 -2.86
CA ILE A 141 6.35 8.40 -1.58
C ILE A 141 7.25 8.72 -0.40
N GLN A 142 8.52 8.33 -0.45
CA GLN A 142 9.51 8.70 0.58
C GLN A 142 9.79 10.21 0.62
N THR A 143 9.53 10.92 -0.47
CA THR A 143 9.69 12.38 -0.56
C THR A 143 8.44 13.12 -0.10
N ALA A 144 7.25 12.69 -0.57
CA ALA A 144 5.98 13.35 -0.28
C ALA A 144 5.46 13.05 1.14
N CYS A 145 5.67 11.82 1.60
CA CYS A 145 5.07 11.28 2.82
C CYS A 145 6.15 11.06 3.88
N THR A 146 6.38 12.06 4.72
CA THR A 146 7.42 12.08 5.75
C THR A 146 6.85 12.34 7.15
N GLY A 147 7.67 12.17 8.20
CA GLY A 147 7.26 12.40 9.58
C GLY A 147 6.10 11.49 9.99
N ALA A 148 5.02 12.07 10.54
CA ALA A 148 3.82 11.33 10.91
C ALA A 148 3.08 10.70 9.70
N ASN A 149 3.37 11.17 8.49
CA ASN A 149 2.80 10.64 7.26
C ASN A 149 3.69 9.59 6.59
N ALA A 150 4.83 9.20 7.18
CA ALA A 150 5.70 8.19 6.58
C ALA A 150 4.98 6.84 6.40
N GLN A 151 5.05 6.27 5.19
CA GLN A 151 4.34 5.04 4.82
C GLN A 151 5.25 3.79 4.80
N TYR A 152 6.55 4.02 4.61
CA TYR A 152 7.57 2.98 4.54
C TYR A 152 8.76 3.36 5.40
N ALA A 153 9.42 2.35 5.98
CA ALA A 153 10.64 2.56 6.75
C ALA A 153 11.78 3.03 5.84
N ASP A 154 11.89 2.40 4.66
CA ASP A 154 12.91 2.69 3.66
C ASP A 154 12.45 2.28 2.25
N VAL A 155 13.23 2.69 1.23
CA VAL A 155 12.95 2.39 -0.19
C VAL A 155 12.94 0.89 -0.46
N GLY A 156 13.79 0.09 0.20
CA GLY A 156 13.82 -1.36 0.04
C GLY A 156 12.51 -2.02 0.49
N SER A 157 12.02 -1.65 1.67
CA SER A 157 10.72 -2.10 2.18
C SER A 157 9.55 -1.69 1.27
N CYS A 158 9.65 -0.52 0.63
CA CYS A 158 8.67 -0.07 -0.35
C CYS A 158 8.72 -0.89 -1.64
N LEU A 159 9.90 -1.16 -2.19
CA LEU A 159 10.06 -1.95 -3.41
C LEU A 159 9.56 -3.38 -3.22
N THR A 160 9.84 -3.99 -2.06
CA THR A 160 9.32 -5.31 -1.70
C THR A 160 7.78 -5.32 -1.69
N GLU A 161 7.15 -4.31 -1.10
CA GLU A 161 5.68 -4.19 -1.12
C GLU A 161 5.16 -3.96 -2.54
N CYS A 162 5.76 -3.03 -3.28
CA CYS A 162 5.34 -2.65 -4.64
C CYS A 162 5.38 -3.83 -5.61
N ALA A 163 6.37 -4.72 -5.46
CA ALA A 163 6.48 -5.94 -6.27
C ALA A 163 5.28 -6.89 -6.15
N THR A 164 4.42 -6.72 -5.14
CA THR A 164 3.17 -7.49 -5.00
C THR A 164 1.97 -6.83 -5.68
N MET A 165 2.08 -5.55 -6.06
CA MET A 165 0.96 -4.77 -6.58
C MET A 165 0.80 -4.97 -8.09
N GLU A 166 -0.44 -5.12 -8.52
CA GLU A 166 -0.76 -4.96 -9.94
C GLU A 166 -0.65 -3.49 -10.32
N LEU A 167 -0.14 -3.21 -11.53
CA LEU A 167 -0.04 -1.84 -12.02
C LEU A 167 -1.41 -1.15 -12.06
N GLY A 168 -2.45 -1.86 -12.51
CA GLY A 168 -3.79 -1.31 -12.73
C GLY A 168 -3.86 -0.30 -13.89
N HIS A 169 -5.09 0.10 -14.22
CA HIS A 169 -5.38 1.10 -15.26
C HIS A 169 -6.41 2.14 -14.83
N THR A 170 -6.85 2.08 -13.57
CA THR A 170 -7.86 2.96 -12.99
C THR A 170 -7.34 3.51 -11.67
N GLN A 171 -8.06 4.49 -11.12
CA GLN A 171 -7.81 5.08 -9.80
C GLN A 171 -8.51 4.29 -8.68
N GLU A 172 -8.84 3.02 -8.93
CA GLU A 172 -9.63 2.18 -8.03
C GLU A 172 -8.95 0.83 -7.78
N GLY A 173 -9.44 0.12 -6.77
CA GLY A 173 -8.96 -1.20 -6.40
C GLY A 173 -7.55 -1.19 -5.79
N ASP A 174 -7.07 -2.39 -5.47
CA ASP A 174 -5.76 -2.58 -4.85
C ASP A 174 -4.62 -2.55 -5.87
N THR A 175 -4.42 -1.39 -6.51
CA THR A 175 -3.47 -1.23 -7.63
C THR A 175 -2.42 -0.15 -7.35
N LEU A 176 -1.27 -0.26 -8.02
CA LEU A 176 -0.25 0.79 -8.00
C LEU A 176 -0.76 2.09 -8.64
N SER A 177 -1.61 2.01 -9.67
CA SER A 177 -2.20 3.20 -10.32
C SER A 177 -3.06 4.03 -9.36
N CYS A 178 -3.91 3.39 -8.55
CA CYS A 178 -4.65 4.10 -7.50
C CYS A 178 -3.70 4.82 -6.52
N ARG A 179 -2.65 4.13 -6.08
CA ARG A 179 -1.68 4.66 -5.12
C ARG A 179 -0.85 5.81 -5.70
N LEU A 180 -0.48 5.72 -6.98
CA LEU A 180 0.20 6.78 -7.73
C LEU A 180 -0.68 8.02 -7.87
N TYR A 181 -1.98 7.85 -8.13
CA TYR A 181 -2.92 8.96 -8.15
C TYR A 181 -2.97 9.69 -6.79
N HIS A 182 -3.14 8.94 -5.70
CA HIS A 182 -3.12 9.52 -4.36
C HIS A 182 -1.75 10.09 -3.96
N LEU A 183 -0.65 9.51 -4.44
CA LEU A 183 0.68 10.07 -4.24
C LEU A 183 0.84 11.42 -4.95
N GLY A 184 0.29 11.57 -6.15
CA GLY A 184 0.21 12.86 -6.84
C GLY A 184 -0.54 13.91 -6.03
N ALA A 185 -1.68 13.53 -5.43
CA ALA A 185 -2.44 14.41 -4.55
C ALA A 185 -1.70 14.71 -3.22
N ALA A 186 -0.95 13.76 -2.70
CA ALA A 186 -0.14 13.91 -1.48
C ALA A 186 0.99 14.95 -1.63
N LEU A 187 1.43 15.28 -2.85
CA LEU A 187 2.35 16.40 -3.08
C LEU A 187 1.74 17.76 -2.70
N SER A 188 0.41 17.84 -2.59
CA SER A 188 -0.32 19.02 -2.12
C SER A 188 -0.86 18.90 -0.72
N ASP A 189 -1.42 17.74 -0.38
CA ASP A 189 -2.00 17.48 0.94
C ASP A 189 -1.55 16.10 1.45
N PRO A 190 -0.34 16.03 2.04
CA PRO A 190 0.18 14.77 2.59
C PRO A 190 -0.73 14.16 3.66
N GLY A 191 -1.38 14.99 4.49
CA GLY A 191 -2.19 14.52 5.61
C GLY A 191 -3.44 13.77 5.15
N ALA A 192 -4.08 14.22 4.07
CA ALA A 192 -5.27 13.56 3.54
C ALA A 192 -4.96 12.34 2.65
N HIS A 193 -3.80 12.30 1.99
CA HIS A 193 -3.57 11.34 0.90
C HIS A 193 -2.44 10.33 1.13
N CYS A 194 -1.51 10.56 2.07
CA CYS A 194 -0.41 9.62 2.28
C CYS A 194 -0.90 8.23 2.74
N GLY A 195 -1.95 8.14 3.56
CA GLY A 195 -2.52 6.84 3.95
C GLY A 195 -3.11 6.05 2.78
N HIS A 196 -3.69 6.76 1.80
CA HIS A 196 -4.25 6.13 0.60
C HIS A 196 -3.14 5.70 -0.38
N ALA A 197 -2.09 6.52 -0.48
CA ALA A 197 -0.93 6.22 -1.31
C ALA A 197 -0.08 5.09 -0.71
N GLY A 198 0.01 4.97 0.61
CA GLY A 198 0.87 4.02 1.31
C GLY A 198 0.37 2.58 1.30
N ALA A 199 1.21 1.64 1.75
CA ALA A 199 1.05 0.18 1.58
C ALA A 199 -0.36 -0.39 1.85
N ASP A 200 -1.06 0.12 2.86
CA ASP A 200 -2.35 -0.40 3.29
C ASP A 200 -3.54 0.16 2.49
N GLY A 201 -3.33 1.21 1.69
CA GLY A 201 -4.35 1.82 0.84
C GLY A 201 -5.47 2.54 1.61
N ALA A 202 -5.49 2.42 2.94
CA ALA A 202 -6.47 3.00 3.87
C ALA A 202 -7.94 2.76 3.47
N GLY A 203 -8.24 1.62 2.83
CA GLY A 203 -9.58 1.31 2.33
C GLY A 203 -9.99 2.06 1.06
N VAL A 204 -9.11 2.91 0.52
CA VAL A 204 -9.35 3.70 -0.70
C VAL A 204 -8.74 3.00 -1.91
N CYS A 205 -7.45 2.65 -1.85
CA CYS A 205 -6.80 1.83 -2.86
C CYS A 205 -6.90 0.36 -2.52
N GLY A 206 -8.13 -0.15 -2.59
CA GLY A 206 -8.49 -1.50 -2.20
C GLY A 206 -9.04 -1.58 -0.78
N SER A 207 -9.95 -2.53 -0.59
CA SER A 207 -10.45 -2.93 0.73
C SER A 207 -9.35 -3.58 1.55
N THR A 208 -9.54 -3.61 2.88
CA THR A 208 -8.61 -4.31 3.79
C THR A 208 -8.41 -5.77 3.38
N CYS A 209 -9.44 -6.46 2.90
CA CYS A 209 -9.29 -7.85 2.47
C CYS A 209 -8.54 -8.03 1.16
N GLU A 210 -8.72 -7.14 0.18
CA GLU A 210 -7.95 -7.18 -1.06
C GLU A 210 -6.46 -6.99 -0.78
N VAL A 211 -6.10 -5.96 -0.01
CA VAL A 211 -4.71 -5.67 0.37
C VAL A 211 -4.09 -6.84 1.16
N TYR A 212 -4.85 -7.40 2.10
CA TYR A 212 -4.41 -8.54 2.90
C TYR A 212 -4.14 -9.76 2.02
N CYS A 213 -5.11 -10.12 1.17
CA CYS A 213 -4.99 -11.32 0.35
C CYS A 213 -3.93 -11.19 -0.73
N ARG A 214 -3.72 -10.01 -1.32
CA ARG A 214 -2.57 -9.74 -2.21
C ARG A 214 -1.25 -10.07 -1.52
N ARG A 215 -1.05 -9.58 -0.28
CA ARG A 215 0.17 -9.87 0.49
C ARG A 215 0.33 -11.35 0.77
N MET A 216 -0.77 -12.05 1.09
CA MET A 216 -0.75 -13.49 1.30
C MET A 216 -0.36 -14.25 0.04
N GLU A 217 -0.86 -13.87 -1.14
CA GLU A 217 -0.45 -14.48 -2.41
C GLU A 217 1.01 -14.14 -2.79
N GLY A 218 1.49 -12.95 -2.43
CA GLY A 218 2.87 -12.53 -2.63
C GLY A 218 3.86 -13.29 -1.75
N ALA A 219 3.62 -13.33 -0.44
CA ALA A 219 4.52 -13.86 0.58
C ALA A 219 4.35 -15.37 0.84
N CYS A 220 3.12 -15.84 0.90
CA CYS A 220 2.73 -17.12 1.49
C CYS A 220 2.18 -18.10 0.45
N LYS A 221 2.82 -18.20 -0.72
CA LYS A 221 2.38 -19.12 -1.80
C LYS A 221 3.15 -20.44 -1.87
N GLN A 222 4.31 -20.52 -1.21
CA GLN A 222 5.13 -21.73 -1.21
C GLN A 222 4.43 -22.84 -0.43
N PRO A 223 4.56 -24.12 -0.82
CA PRO A 223 3.83 -25.22 -0.16
C PRO A 223 3.93 -25.24 1.36
N GLN A 224 5.08 -24.83 1.92
CA GLN A 224 5.39 -24.85 3.35
C GLN A 224 4.84 -23.65 4.12
N THR A 225 4.55 -22.55 3.41
CA THR A 225 4.02 -21.30 3.99
C THR A 225 2.60 -21.00 3.53
N ARG A 226 2.05 -21.82 2.64
CA ARG A 226 0.71 -21.64 2.07
C ARG A 226 -0.37 -21.68 3.13
N GLN A 227 -1.16 -20.61 3.18
CA GLN A 227 -2.30 -20.48 4.11
C GLN A 227 -3.66 -20.62 3.43
N TYR A 228 -3.73 -20.33 2.13
CA TYR A 228 -4.96 -20.36 1.33
C TYR A 228 -4.74 -21.14 0.04
N SER A 229 -5.79 -21.80 -0.46
CA SER A 229 -5.74 -22.51 -1.74
C SER A 229 -5.61 -21.54 -2.92
N ASP A 230 -6.29 -20.40 -2.83
CA ASP A 230 -6.44 -19.38 -3.85
C ASP A 230 -6.95 -18.05 -3.24
N LEU A 231 -6.98 -17.00 -4.07
CA LEU A 231 -7.47 -15.68 -3.70
C LEU A 231 -8.92 -15.68 -3.19
N ALA A 232 -9.82 -16.47 -3.79
CA ALA A 232 -11.23 -16.50 -3.40
C ALA A 232 -11.40 -17.10 -1.99
N ALA A 233 -10.66 -18.16 -1.68
CA ALA A 233 -10.61 -18.75 -0.35
C ALA A 233 -10.08 -17.75 0.69
N CYS A 234 -9.05 -16.98 0.34
CA CYS A 234 -8.51 -15.91 1.19
C CYS A 234 -9.53 -14.80 1.43
N LEU A 235 -10.16 -14.26 0.38
CA LEU A 235 -11.14 -13.18 0.50
C LEU A 235 -12.34 -13.61 1.35
N GLY A 236 -12.83 -14.83 1.14
CA GLY A 236 -13.91 -15.37 1.95
C GLY A 236 -13.51 -15.62 3.42
N GLU A 237 -12.24 -15.94 3.69
CA GLU A 237 -11.76 -16.03 5.08
C GLU A 237 -11.73 -14.65 5.72
N CYS A 238 -11.12 -13.69 5.02
CA CYS A 238 -10.95 -12.34 5.50
C CYS A 238 -12.29 -11.66 5.84
N ALA A 239 -13.31 -11.89 5.01
CA ALA A 239 -14.66 -11.38 5.27
C ALA A 239 -15.29 -11.88 6.58
N ALA A 240 -14.82 -13.01 7.13
CA ALA A 240 -15.26 -13.57 8.40
C ALA A 240 -14.34 -13.18 9.58
N MET A 241 -13.21 -12.49 9.33
CA MET A 241 -12.32 -12.05 10.40
C MET A 241 -12.87 -10.78 11.07
N PRO A 242 -12.71 -10.62 12.39
CA PRO A 242 -13.01 -9.35 13.04
C PRO A 242 -12.18 -8.22 12.44
N ALA A 243 -12.80 -7.05 12.27
CA ALA A 243 -12.18 -5.86 11.70
C ALA A 243 -12.16 -4.68 12.69
N ASP A 244 -12.32 -4.96 13.98
CA ASP A 244 -12.31 -4.01 15.09
C ASP A 244 -10.91 -3.71 15.65
N GLY A 245 -9.86 -4.31 15.06
CA GLY A 245 -8.47 -4.00 15.36
C GLY A 245 -8.00 -2.65 14.84
N SER A 246 -6.84 -2.20 15.33
CA SER A 246 -6.16 -0.99 14.88
C SER A 246 -5.06 -1.31 13.86
N ALA A 247 -4.83 -0.38 12.93
CA ALA A 247 -3.74 -0.53 11.97
C ALA A 247 -2.38 -0.66 12.69
N GLY A 248 -1.60 -1.67 12.31
CA GLY A 248 -0.30 -1.95 12.93
C GLY A 248 -0.36 -2.83 14.19
N ASP A 249 -1.54 -3.31 14.59
CA ASP A 249 -1.65 -4.29 15.67
C ASP A 249 -0.73 -5.50 15.41
N LEU A 250 -0.09 -5.99 16.47
CA LEU A 250 0.79 -7.17 16.47
C LEU A 250 0.17 -8.35 17.21
N SER A 251 -1.03 -8.17 17.76
CA SER A 251 -1.79 -9.20 18.45
C SER A 251 -3.29 -8.92 18.39
N GLY A 252 -4.09 -9.88 18.84
CA GLY A 252 -5.57 -9.83 18.78
C GLY A 252 -6.12 -10.52 17.54
N ASP A 253 -7.32 -11.13 17.66
CA ASP A 253 -7.97 -11.81 16.53
C ASP A 253 -8.64 -10.79 15.61
N SER A 254 -7.84 -10.11 14.79
CA SER A 254 -8.33 -9.15 13.81
C SER A 254 -7.62 -9.26 12.47
N VAL A 255 -8.29 -8.81 11.40
CA VAL A 255 -7.66 -8.69 10.08
C VAL A 255 -6.50 -7.69 10.11
N GLN A 256 -6.55 -6.65 10.97
CA GLN A 256 -5.47 -5.67 11.11
C GLN A 256 -4.20 -6.31 11.68
N CYS A 257 -4.31 -7.18 12.69
CA CYS A 257 -3.15 -7.94 13.19
C CYS A 257 -2.55 -8.82 12.08
N ARG A 258 -3.42 -9.54 11.37
CA ARG A 258 -3.02 -10.46 10.29
C ARG A 258 -2.40 -9.72 9.12
N MET A 259 -2.87 -8.51 8.83
CA MET A 259 -2.31 -7.60 7.83
C MET A 259 -0.86 -7.21 8.17
N THR A 260 -0.59 -6.89 9.44
CA THR A 260 0.76 -6.57 9.90
C THR A 260 1.71 -7.76 9.69
N HIS A 261 1.26 -8.97 10.02
CA HIS A 261 2.04 -10.18 9.78
C HIS A 261 2.15 -10.53 8.29
N ALA A 262 1.13 -10.30 7.47
CA ALA A 262 1.19 -10.51 6.03
C ALA A 262 2.24 -9.58 5.38
N ARG A 263 2.35 -8.33 5.85
CA ARG A 263 3.40 -7.40 5.43
C ARG A 263 4.78 -7.88 5.88
N ALA A 264 4.93 -8.30 7.13
CA ALA A 264 6.20 -8.84 7.63
C ALA A 264 6.63 -10.13 6.89
N ALA A 265 5.67 -10.95 6.47
CA ALA A 265 5.90 -12.16 5.70
C ALA A 265 6.53 -11.91 4.33
N LEU A 266 6.43 -10.69 3.78
CA LEU A 266 7.15 -10.34 2.53
C LEU A 266 8.67 -10.42 2.70
N ALA A 267 9.18 -10.20 3.92
CA ALA A 267 10.59 -10.32 4.25
C ALA A 267 10.96 -11.69 4.85
N ASP A 268 10.09 -12.24 5.72
CA ASP A 268 10.29 -13.54 6.36
C ASP A 268 8.99 -14.39 6.36
N PRO A 269 8.71 -15.10 5.25
CA PRO A 269 7.52 -15.93 5.15
C PRO A 269 7.45 -17.03 6.21
N ALA A 270 8.59 -17.61 6.58
CA ALA A 270 8.65 -18.76 7.48
C ALA A 270 8.20 -18.38 8.90
N ALA A 271 8.56 -17.18 9.37
CA ALA A 271 8.19 -16.70 10.69
C ALA A 271 6.76 -16.13 10.76
N HIS A 272 6.22 -15.62 9.65
CA HIS A 272 5.02 -14.78 9.71
C HIS A 272 3.80 -15.33 8.97
N CYS A 273 3.94 -16.25 8.02
CA CYS A 273 2.76 -16.74 7.28
C CYS A 273 1.74 -17.46 8.17
N SER A 274 2.18 -18.22 9.19
CA SER A 274 1.25 -18.85 10.14
C SER A 274 0.50 -17.83 11.00
N HIS A 275 1.13 -16.71 11.35
CA HIS A 275 0.51 -15.62 12.09
C HIS A 275 -0.48 -14.84 11.22
N ALA A 276 -0.13 -14.65 9.94
CA ALA A 276 -0.96 -13.97 8.97
C ALA A 276 -2.12 -14.83 8.47
N GLY A 277 -2.01 -16.17 8.49
CA GLY A 277 -3.01 -17.12 7.99
C GLY A 277 -4.30 -17.19 8.81
N PRO A 278 -5.25 -18.08 8.48
CA PRO A 278 -6.58 -18.13 9.11
C PRO A 278 -6.56 -18.47 10.61
N THR A 279 -5.57 -19.22 11.07
CA THR A 279 -5.46 -19.66 12.47
C THR A 279 -4.84 -18.62 13.38
N GLY A 280 -4.14 -17.62 12.82
CA GLY A 280 -3.46 -16.56 13.57
C GLY A 280 -2.18 -16.98 14.25
N GLY A 281 -1.82 -18.28 14.18
CA GLY A 281 -0.58 -18.83 14.74
C GLY A 281 -0.36 -18.47 16.21
N ALA A 282 -1.43 -18.27 16.98
CA ALA A 282 -1.44 -17.73 18.34
C ALA A 282 -0.90 -16.28 18.51
N ALA A 283 -0.49 -15.61 17.43
CA ALA A 283 -0.12 -14.20 17.44
C ALA A 283 -1.37 -13.32 17.30
N CYS A 284 -2.17 -13.56 16.27
CA CYS A 284 -3.41 -12.84 16.00
C CYS A 284 -4.62 -13.57 16.59
N GLY A 285 -4.69 -13.55 17.92
CA GLY A 285 -5.70 -14.27 18.72
C GLY A 285 -5.16 -15.58 19.27
N SER A 286 -5.65 -16.02 20.43
CA SER A 286 -5.30 -17.36 20.91
C SER A 286 -5.95 -18.41 20.02
N PHE A 287 -5.39 -19.63 19.97
CA PHE A 287 -6.01 -20.70 19.22
C PHE A 287 -7.45 -20.97 19.66
N CYS A 288 -7.77 -20.75 20.94
CA CYS A 288 -9.13 -20.93 21.44
C CYS A 288 -10.08 -19.81 21.04
N ASP A 289 -9.65 -18.55 21.02
CA ASP A 289 -10.48 -17.45 20.53
C ASP A 289 -10.85 -17.69 19.06
N VAL A 290 -9.84 -18.03 18.26
CA VAL A 290 -10.02 -18.31 16.82
C VAL A 290 -10.88 -19.55 16.61
N TYR A 291 -10.67 -20.62 17.40
CA TYR A 291 -11.46 -21.85 17.31
C TYR A 291 -12.93 -21.60 17.65
N CYS A 292 -13.22 -20.93 18.76
CA CYS A 292 -14.58 -20.69 19.20
C CYS A 292 -15.36 -19.80 18.23
N ARG A 293 -14.72 -18.73 17.73
CA ARG A 293 -15.32 -17.89 16.68
C ARG A 293 -15.63 -18.71 15.43
N GLN A 294 -14.66 -19.44 14.90
CA GLN A 294 -14.86 -20.21 13.66
C GLN A 294 -15.90 -21.33 13.83
N ALA A 295 -15.96 -21.97 15.00
CA ALA A 295 -16.98 -22.96 15.32
C ALA A 295 -18.38 -22.36 15.26
N ALA A 296 -18.59 -21.23 15.94
CA ALA A 296 -19.88 -20.54 15.96
C ALA A 296 -20.31 -20.01 14.58
N GLU A 297 -19.36 -19.57 13.75
CA GLU A 297 -19.65 -19.03 12.42
C GLU A 297 -19.96 -20.11 11.38
N ARG A 298 -19.25 -21.24 11.43
CA ARG A 298 -19.24 -22.23 10.33
C ARG A 298 -20.11 -23.44 10.61
N CYS A 299 -20.23 -23.81 11.88
CA CYS A 299 -20.95 -24.99 12.31
C CYS A 299 -22.21 -24.52 13.05
N THR A 300 -23.34 -24.54 12.34
CA THR A 300 -24.61 -23.98 12.82
C THR A 300 -25.75 -24.97 12.64
N GLY A 301 -26.87 -24.75 13.32
CA GLY A 301 -28.05 -25.59 13.18
C GLY A 301 -27.81 -27.00 13.72
N ALA A 302 -27.91 -28.01 12.85
CA ALA A 302 -27.69 -29.40 13.24
C ALA A 302 -26.21 -29.74 13.51
N ASP A 303 -25.30 -28.93 12.95
CA ASP A 303 -23.86 -29.10 13.08
C ASP A 303 -23.27 -28.21 14.19
N ASP A 304 -24.11 -27.51 14.96
CA ASP A 304 -23.66 -26.61 16.02
C ASP A 304 -22.82 -27.35 17.08
N LEU A 305 -21.61 -26.86 17.32
CA LEU A 305 -20.64 -27.50 18.21
C LEU A 305 -20.81 -27.06 19.66
N PHE A 306 -21.26 -25.81 19.87
CA PHE A 306 -21.33 -25.20 21.18
C PHE A 306 -22.53 -24.26 21.28
N ALA A 307 -23.26 -24.38 22.39
CA ALA A 307 -24.41 -23.50 22.62
C ALA A 307 -24.04 -22.00 22.73
N ASN A 308 -22.79 -21.66 23.07
CA ASN A 308 -22.25 -20.30 23.16
C ASN A 308 -20.74 -20.33 23.51
N ASP A 309 -20.10 -19.16 23.47
CA ASP A 309 -18.68 -18.97 23.81
C ASP A 309 -18.33 -19.45 25.23
N SER A 310 -19.24 -19.32 26.21
CA SER A 310 -19.00 -19.78 27.57
C SER A 310 -18.92 -21.31 27.66
N ALA A 311 -19.54 -22.04 26.73
CA ALA A 311 -19.38 -23.48 26.61
C ALA A 311 -18.13 -23.86 25.82
N CYS A 312 -17.79 -23.09 24.79
CA CYS A 312 -16.64 -23.36 23.94
C CYS A 312 -15.29 -23.17 24.66
N GLY A 313 -15.10 -22.07 25.38
CA GLY A 313 -13.81 -21.73 26.00
C GLY A 313 -13.22 -22.85 26.87
N PRO A 314 -13.96 -23.39 27.86
CA PRO A 314 -13.48 -24.49 28.69
C PRO A 314 -13.20 -25.78 27.91
N ALA A 315 -13.99 -26.07 26.87
CA ALA A 315 -13.76 -27.24 26.02
C ALA A 315 -12.45 -27.08 25.24
N CYS A 316 -12.22 -25.91 24.66
CA CYS A 316 -10.98 -25.62 23.95
C CYS A 316 -9.75 -25.68 24.84
N ALA A 317 -9.85 -25.15 26.06
CA ALA A 317 -8.75 -25.17 27.03
C ALA A 317 -8.31 -26.59 27.44
N ALA A 318 -9.13 -27.61 27.16
CA ALA A 318 -8.78 -29.01 27.39
C ALA A 318 -7.91 -29.61 26.26
N TYR A 319 -7.92 -29.02 25.05
CA TYR A 319 -7.12 -29.51 23.93
C TYR A 319 -5.66 -29.09 24.06
N SER A 320 -4.75 -29.89 23.50
CA SER A 320 -3.36 -29.47 23.40
C SER A 320 -3.20 -28.35 22.37
N ASP A 321 -2.43 -27.33 22.74
CA ASP A 321 -1.98 -26.24 21.87
C ASP A 321 -0.63 -26.52 21.19
N ARG A 322 -0.08 -27.73 21.36
CA ARG A 322 1.25 -28.12 20.84
C ARG A 322 1.19 -28.79 19.47
N GLY A 323 0.02 -28.81 18.83
CA GLY A 323 -0.13 -29.32 17.46
C GLY A 323 0.60 -28.45 16.44
N ALA A 324 1.02 -29.06 15.34
CA ALA A 324 1.51 -28.30 14.19
C ALA A 324 0.35 -27.53 13.55
N VAL A 325 0.58 -26.28 13.13
CA VAL A 325 -0.40 -25.52 12.35
C VAL A 325 -0.72 -26.27 11.07
N GLY A 326 -2.01 -26.49 10.79
CA GLY A 326 -2.47 -27.25 9.63
C GLY A 326 -2.44 -28.77 9.79
N SER A 327 -2.17 -29.30 10.99
CA SER A 327 -2.39 -30.72 11.27
C SER A 327 -3.85 -31.08 11.00
N ASP A 328 -4.10 -32.20 10.34
CA ASP A 328 -5.44 -32.75 10.05
C ASP A 328 -5.81 -33.93 10.94
N SER A 329 -4.98 -34.20 11.95
CA SER A 329 -5.11 -35.30 12.90
C SER A 329 -4.48 -34.96 14.25
N GLY A 330 -4.81 -35.77 15.27
CA GLY A 330 -4.31 -35.66 16.64
C GLY A 330 -5.16 -34.77 17.55
N ASP A 331 -5.22 -35.11 18.85
CA ASP A 331 -6.01 -34.37 19.84
C ASP A 331 -5.43 -32.99 20.20
N THR A 332 -5.59 -32.05 19.27
CA THR A 332 -5.06 -30.69 19.36
C THR A 332 -6.09 -29.67 18.88
N VAL A 333 -5.95 -28.41 19.32
CA VAL A 333 -6.79 -27.31 18.80
C VAL A 333 -6.46 -27.03 17.33
N GLN A 334 -5.22 -27.27 16.89
CA GLN A 334 -4.81 -27.08 15.50
C GLN A 334 -5.51 -28.05 14.54
N CYS A 335 -5.68 -29.32 14.93
CA CYS A 335 -6.46 -30.30 14.18
C CYS A 335 -7.92 -29.83 13.98
N ARG A 336 -8.53 -29.33 15.05
CA ARG A 336 -9.91 -28.86 14.99
C ARG A 336 -10.05 -27.58 14.16
N LEU A 337 -9.09 -26.66 14.25
CA LEU A 337 -9.01 -25.48 13.39
C LEU A 337 -8.85 -25.84 11.90
N PHE A 338 -8.07 -26.87 11.58
CA PHE A 338 -7.97 -27.36 10.20
C PHE A 338 -9.35 -27.80 9.67
N HIS A 339 -10.09 -28.59 10.47
CA HIS A 339 -11.43 -29.02 10.08
C HIS A 339 -12.47 -27.90 10.06
N LEU A 340 -12.38 -26.90 10.94
CA LEU A 340 -13.20 -25.69 10.81
C LEU A 340 -12.87 -24.94 9.52
N GLY A 341 -11.60 -24.93 9.08
CA GLY A 341 -11.19 -24.46 7.75
C GLY A 341 -11.96 -25.15 6.62
N ALA A 342 -11.98 -26.48 6.64
CA ALA A 342 -12.67 -27.30 5.65
C ALA A 342 -14.20 -27.19 5.74
N ALA A 343 -14.75 -26.96 6.93
CA ALA A 343 -16.18 -26.78 7.18
C ALA A 343 -16.80 -25.60 6.43
N ARG A 344 -15.98 -24.65 5.95
CA ARG A 344 -16.44 -23.52 5.11
C ARG A 344 -17.08 -23.97 3.81
N THR A 345 -16.59 -25.06 3.21
CA THR A 345 -17.09 -25.58 1.94
C THR A 345 -17.78 -26.93 2.08
N ASP A 346 -17.59 -27.62 3.21
CA ASP A 346 -18.22 -28.91 3.49
C ASP A 346 -18.49 -29.09 4.99
N ALA A 347 -19.75 -28.90 5.40
CA ALA A 347 -20.20 -28.98 6.78
C ALA A 347 -19.93 -30.33 7.46
N THR A 348 -19.68 -31.40 6.70
CA THR A 348 -19.34 -32.71 7.30
C THR A 348 -18.06 -32.66 8.15
N HIS A 349 -17.20 -31.67 7.94
CA HIS A 349 -16.02 -31.45 8.76
C HIS A 349 -16.30 -30.88 10.16
N CYS A 350 -17.51 -30.37 10.44
CA CYS A 350 -17.87 -29.89 11.77
C CYS A 350 -17.75 -30.99 12.83
N ALA A 351 -18.13 -32.23 12.49
CA ALA A 351 -18.00 -33.38 13.39
C ALA A 351 -16.55 -33.63 13.85
N HIS A 352 -15.55 -33.32 13.02
CA HIS A 352 -14.13 -33.50 13.38
C HIS A 352 -13.61 -32.35 14.23
N ALA A 353 -14.24 -31.18 14.17
CA ALA A 353 -13.94 -30.05 15.03
C ALA A 353 -14.67 -30.11 16.39
N ALA A 354 -15.57 -31.07 16.58
CA ALA A 354 -16.33 -31.25 17.80
C ALA A 354 -15.44 -31.60 19.01
N PRO A 355 -15.98 -31.52 20.26
CA PRO A 355 -15.18 -31.83 21.44
C PRO A 355 -14.60 -33.24 21.48
N ASP A 356 -15.34 -34.22 20.98
CA ASP A 356 -14.86 -35.60 20.87
C ASP A 356 -13.95 -35.84 19.64
N GLY A 357 -13.74 -34.81 18.81
CA GLY A 357 -12.87 -34.85 17.63
C GLY A 357 -13.38 -35.75 16.49
N GLY A 358 -14.60 -36.30 16.59
CA GLY A 358 -15.21 -37.12 15.53
C GLY A 358 -14.39 -38.35 15.11
N GLY A 359 -13.47 -38.84 15.95
CA GLY A 359 -12.54 -39.93 15.61
C GLY A 359 -11.32 -39.52 14.79
N VAL A 360 -11.15 -38.22 14.48
CA VAL A 360 -10.05 -37.69 13.67
C VAL A 360 -9.06 -36.88 14.52
N CYS A 361 -9.55 -35.95 15.33
CA CYS A 361 -8.74 -35.16 16.26
C CYS A 361 -8.70 -35.81 17.65
N GLN A 362 -8.10 -37.01 17.75
CA GLN A 362 -7.96 -37.81 18.97
C GLN A 362 -6.52 -38.29 19.19
#